data_AF-Q5ZGK0-F1
#
_entry.id   AF-Q5ZGK0-F1
#
_cell.length_a   1.000
_cell.length_b   1.000
_cell.length_c   1.000
_cell.angle_alpha   90.00
_cell.angle_beta   90.00
_cell.angle_gamma   90.00
#
_symmetry.space_group_name_H-M   'P 1'
#
loop_
_entity.id
_entity.type
_entity.pdbx_description
1 polymer ?
#
loop_
_entity_poly.entity_id
_entity_poly.type
_entity_poly.pdbx_seq_one_letter_code
_entity_poly.pdbx_strand_id
1 'polypeptide(L)' 'QSLMLMATSNEGSKATYEQGVEKDKFLINHASLTLSTLTVTSAHPEDSSFYICSAPDRSINEKLFFGSGTQLSVLG' A
#
# COMPACT_ATOMS: atom_id res chain seq x y z
N GLN A 1 15.27 -5.39 9.03
CA GLN A 1 13.89 -5.01 8.63
C GLN A 1 13.76 -5.26 7.13
N SER A 2 12.81 -6.09 6.70
CA SER A 2 12.48 -6.28 5.28
C SER A 2 11.15 -5.61 4.95
N LEU A 3 11.02 -5.07 3.74
CA LEU A 3 9.73 -4.60 3.23
C LEU A 3 8.87 -5.80 2.83
N MET A 4 7.56 -5.69 3.03
CA MET A 4 6.56 -6.63 2.51
C MET A 4 5.68 -5.89 1.51
N LEU A 5 5.49 -6.46 0.33
CA LEU A 5 4.46 -5.99 -0.60
C LEU A 5 3.10 -6.30 0.02
N MET A 6 2.26 -5.29 0.24
CA MET A 6 0.91 -5.53 0.76
C MET A 6 -0.09 -5.77 -0.37
N ALA A 7 -0.10 -4.85 -1.34
CA ALA A 7 -1.00 -4.89 -2.47
C ALA A 7 -0.52 -3.96 -3.58
N THR A 8 -1.01 -4.22 -4.78
CA THR A 8 -0.80 -3.39 -5.96
C THR A 8 -2.14 -2.97 -6.55
N SER A 9 -2.17 -1.78 -7.15
CA SER A 9 -3.34 -1.31 -7.88
C SER A 9 -2.87 -0.62 -9.14
N ASN A 10 -3.44 -1.04 -10.27
CA ASN A 10 -3.22 -0.41 -11.56
C ASN A 10 -4.48 0.37 -11.94
N GLU A 11 -4.31 1.34 -12.83
CA GLU A 11 -5.45 2.09 -13.38
C GLU A 11 -6.44 1.13 -14.05
N GLY A 12 -7.73 1.30 -13.73
CA GLY A 12 -8.80 0.50 -14.33
C GLY A 12 -8.86 -0.96 -13.88
N SER A 13 -7.99 -1.42 -12.97
CA SER A 13 -8.01 -2.78 -12.44
C SER A 13 -8.37 -2.80 -10.95
N LYS A 14 -8.94 -3.92 -10.51
CA LYS A 14 -9.06 -4.19 -9.07
C LYS A 14 -7.66 -4.33 -8.47
N ALA A 15 -7.54 -3.97 -7.19
CA ALA A 15 -6.31 -4.19 -6.45
C ALA A 15 -6.04 -5.69 -6.26
N THR A 16 -4.77 -6.08 -6.29
CA THR A 16 -4.30 -7.43 -5.97
C THR A 16 -3.53 -7.40 -4.66
N TYR A 17 -3.71 -8.42 -3.82
CA TYR A 17 -3.20 -8.48 -2.45
C TYR A 17 -2.22 -9.64 -2.30
N GLU A 18 -1.17 -9.40 -1.53
CA GLU A 18 -0.20 -10.43 -1.16
C GLU A 18 -0.82 -11.44 -0.18
N GLN A 19 -0.26 -12.65 -0.14
CA GLN A 19 -0.77 -13.69 0.76
C GLN A 19 -0.73 -13.22 2.23
N GLY A 20 -1.87 -13.35 2.92
CA GLY A 20 -2.01 -12.97 4.33
C GLY A 20 -2.45 -11.53 4.56
N VAL A 21 -2.61 -10.71 3.51
CA VAL A 21 -3.18 -9.36 3.63
C VAL A 21 -4.71 -9.41 3.55
N GLU A 22 -5.37 -8.91 4.58
CA GLU A 22 -6.82 -8.84 4.66
C GLU A 22 -7.38 -7.73 3.77
N LYS A 23 -7.89 -8.10 2.59
CA LYS A 23 -8.42 -7.18 1.58
C LYS A 23 -9.54 -6.25 2.08
N ASP A 24 -10.32 -6.67 3.08
CA ASP A 24 -11.45 -5.90 3.61
C ASP A 24 -11.00 -4.92 4.71
N LYS A 25 -9.81 -5.16 5.28
CA LYS A 25 -9.15 -4.29 6.27
C LYS A 25 -8.28 -3.23 5.61
N PHE A 26 -7.52 -3.64 4.60
CA PHE A 26 -6.57 -2.78 3.87
C PHE A 26 -7.13 -2.42 2.50
N LEU A 27 -7.96 -1.38 2.43
CA LEU A 27 -8.63 -0.99 1.19
C LEU A 27 -7.71 -0.11 0.34
N ILE A 28 -7.35 -0.56 -0.86
CA ILE A 28 -6.68 0.30 -1.85
C ILE A 28 -7.69 0.91 -2.82
N ASN A 29 -7.60 2.23 -2.99
CA ASN A 29 -8.32 2.98 -4.01
C ASN A 29 -7.34 3.80 -4.86
N HIS A 30 -7.35 3.59 -6.17
CA HIS A 30 -6.55 4.34 -7.14
C HIS A 30 -7.45 5.39 -7.81
N ALA A 31 -7.56 6.54 -7.15
CA ALA A 31 -8.52 7.58 -7.51
C ALA A 31 -8.14 8.32 -8.82
N SER A 32 -6.86 8.35 -9.17
CA SER A 32 -6.35 8.96 -10.41
C SER A 32 -4.96 8.43 -10.74
N LEU A 33 -4.44 8.78 -11.93
CA LEU A 33 -3.10 8.43 -12.41
C LEU A 33 -1.94 8.73 -11.46
N THR A 34 -2.12 9.69 -10.54
CA THR A 34 -1.08 10.17 -9.63
C THR A 34 -1.44 9.97 -8.16
N LEU A 35 -2.61 9.37 -7.86
CA LEU A 35 -3.09 9.22 -6.49
C LEU A 35 -3.67 7.82 -6.25
N SER A 36 -2.95 7.07 -5.44
CA SER A 36 -3.44 5.88 -4.75
C SER A 36 -3.52 6.13 -3.25
N THR A 37 -4.59 5.66 -2.62
CA THR A 37 -4.81 5.73 -1.18
C THR A 37 -4.95 4.33 -0.61
N LEU A 38 -4.31 4.09 0.54
CA LEU A 38 -4.55 2.93 1.39
C LEU A 38 -5.38 3.38 2.60
N THR A 39 -6.55 2.77 2.79
CA THR A 39 -7.39 2.97 3.96
C THR A 39 -7.30 1.74 4.84
N VAL A 40 -6.90 1.92 6.11
CA VAL A 40 -6.93 0.86 7.12
C VAL A 40 -8.25 0.97 7.89
N THR A 41 -9.16 0.04 7.68
CA THR A 41 -10.45 -0.02 8.39
C THR A 41 -10.29 -0.80 9.69
N SER A 42 -11.02 -0.39 10.74
CA SER A 42 -10.97 -1.05 12.05
C SER A 42 -9.53 -1.32 12.50
N ALA A 43 -8.70 -0.28 12.58
CA ALA A 43 -7.29 -0.42 12.92
C ALA A 43 -7.11 -0.92 14.36
N HIS A 44 -6.19 -1.87 14.54
CA HIS A 44 -5.83 -2.48 15.82
C HIS A 44 -4.32 -2.32 16.08
N PRO A 45 -3.84 -2.52 17.33
CA PRO A 45 -2.43 -2.36 17.65
C PRO A 45 -1.46 -3.10 16.74
N GLU A 46 -1.81 -4.29 16.23
CA GLU A 46 -1.02 -5.08 15.27
C GLU A 46 -0.82 -4.43 13.90
N ASP A 47 -1.63 -3.43 13.54
CA ASP A 47 -1.48 -2.66 12.30
C ASP A 47 -0.46 -1.53 12.45
N SER A 48 0.10 -1.32 13.65
CA SER A 48 1.14 -0.31 13.85
C SER A 48 2.40 -0.66 13.06
N SER A 49 2.69 0.13 12.05
CA SER A 49 3.80 -0.12 11.14
C SER A 49 4.19 1.15 10.38
N PHE A 50 5.23 1.05 9.57
CA PHE A 50 5.64 2.08 8.63
C PHE A 50 5.16 1.71 7.22
N TYR A 51 4.16 2.44 6.74
CA TYR A 51 3.53 2.20 5.44
C TYR A 51 4.20 3.04 4.37
N ILE A 52 4.52 2.43 3.22
CA ILE A 52 5.20 3.11 2.12
C ILE A 52 4.42 2.87 0.83
N CYS A 53 4.09 3.94 0.11
CA CYS A 53 3.61 3.82 -1.26
C CYS A 53 4.79 3.65 -2.22
N SER A 54 4.59 2.87 -3.28
CA SER A 54 5.57 2.73 -4.35
C SER A 54 4.90 2.82 -5.72
N ALA A 55 5.69 3.25 -6.70
CA ALA A 55 5.28 3.28 -8.09
C ALA A 55 6.44 2.79 -8.97
N PRO A 56 6.17 1.95 -9.98
CA PRO A 56 7.19 1.56 -10.94
C PRO A 56 7.60 2.77 -11.79
N ASP A 57 8.89 2.86 -12.08
CA ASP A 57 9.37 3.64 -13.20
C ASP A 57 8.75 3.07 -14.48
N ARG A 58 7.98 3.89 -15.19
CA ARG A 58 7.38 3.50 -16.47
C ARG A 58 8.42 3.47 -17.60
N SER A 59 9.67 3.85 -17.33
CA SER A 59 10.79 3.71 -18.25
C SER A 59 11.37 2.29 -18.25
N ILE A 60 12.22 2.00 -19.24
CA ILE A 60 12.81 0.68 -19.57
C ILE A 60 13.62 0.01 -18.45
N ASN A 61 13.84 0.69 -17.32
CA ASN A 61 14.57 0.14 -16.18
C ASN A 61 13.57 -0.11 -15.05
N GLU A 62 13.20 -1.37 -14.83
CA GLU A 62 12.28 -1.83 -13.79
C GLU A 62 12.73 -1.42 -12.38
N LYS A 63 12.50 -0.16 -12.01
CA LYS A 63 12.81 0.42 -10.70
C LYS A 63 11.51 0.75 -9.99
N LEU A 64 11.50 0.60 -8.67
CA LEU A 64 10.42 1.08 -7.82
C LEU A 64 10.87 2.37 -7.14
N PHE A 65 10.09 3.43 -7.31
CA PHE A 65 10.20 4.62 -6.49
C PHE A 65 9.39 4.42 -5.22
N PHE A 66 9.99 4.75 -4.07
CA PHE A 66 9.33 4.69 -2.77
C PHE A 66 9.08 6.11 -2.26
N GLY A 67 7.87 6.34 -1.77
CA GLY A 67 7.53 7.57 -1.07
C GLY A 67 8.26 7.68 0.27
N SER A 68 8.14 8.83 0.93
CA SER A 68 8.71 9.05 2.26
C SER A 68 8.16 8.11 3.34
N GLY A 69 7.01 7.49 3.08
CA GLY A 69 6.29 6.63 4.01
C GLY A 69 5.52 7.40 5.09
N THR A 70 4.76 6.67 5.89
CA THR A 70 3.92 7.17 6.97
C THR A 70 3.97 6.18 8.13
N GLN A 71 4.31 6.67 9.33
CA GLN A 71 4.23 5.89 10.56
C GLN A 71 2.78 5.86 11.05
N LEU A 72 2.18 4.67 11.14
CA LEU A 72 0.92 4.45 11.82
C LEU A 72 1.21 3.90 13.23
N SER A 73 0.58 4.48 14.24
CA SER A 73 0.63 3.99 15.61
C SER A 73 -0.81 3.92 16.14
N VAL A 74 -1.27 2.69 16.35
CA VAL A 74 -2.59 2.41 16.94
C VAL A 74 -2.37 2.07 18.41
N LEU A 75 -3.02 2.82 19.29
CA LEU A 75 -2.95 2.60 20.74
C LEU A 75 -4.06 1.64 21.17
N GLY A 76 -3.76 0.81 22.18
CA GLY A 76 -4.71 -0.14 22.78
C GLY A 76 -5.56 0.47 23.89
#